data_AF-A0A7X7LAL2-F1
#
_entry.id   AF-A0A7X7LAL2-F1
#
_cell.length_a   1.000
_cell.length_b   1.000
_cell.length_c   1.000
_cell.angle_alpha   90.00
_cell.angle_beta   90.00
_cell.angle_gamma   90.00
#
_symmetry.space_group_name_H-M   'P 1'
#
loop_
_entity.id
_entity.type
_entity.pdbx_description
1 polymer ?
#
loop_
_entity_poly.entity_id
_entity_poly.type
_entity_poly.pdbx_seq_one_letter_code
_entity_poly.pdbx_strand_id
1 'polypeptide(L)' 'MKDETRAHLYDVLRAAQAVMRFVAGTTYASYAADEQLRSAVERKCEIMGEALA' A
#
# COMPACT_ATOMS: atom_id res chain seq x y z
N MET A 1 -21.61 0.44 11.30
CA MET A 1 -21.48 1.60 10.39
C MET A 1 -20.37 2.59 10.77
N LYS A 2 -20.44 3.42 11.83
CA LYS A 2 -19.39 4.44 12.10
C LYS A 2 -18.00 3.86 12.43
N ASP A 3 -17.93 2.72 13.10
CA ASP A 3 -16.66 2.10 13.49
C ASP A 3 -16.02 1.27 12.37
N GLU A 4 -16.83 0.63 11.51
CA GLU A 4 -16.34 -0.10 10.33
C GLU A 4 -15.68 0.87 9.33
N THR A 5 -16.31 2.01 9.03
CA THR A 5 -15.70 3.02 8.16
C THR A 5 -14.36 3.55 8.71
N ARG A 6 -14.23 3.69 10.03
CA ARG A 6 -12.96 4.10 10.66
C ARG A 6 -11.89 3.02 10.59
N ALA A 7 -12.28 1.76 10.78
CA ALA A 7 -11.37 0.62 10.64
C ALA A 7 -10.83 0.53 9.20
N HIS A 8 -11.70 0.68 8.20
CA HIS A 8 -11.32 0.71 6.79
C HIS A 8 -10.34 1.85 6.46
N LEU A 9 -10.60 3.07 6.94
CA LEU A 9 -9.68 4.20 6.75
C LEU A 9 -8.32 3.98 7.44
N TYR A 10 -8.32 3.31 8.60
CA TYR A 10 -7.10 2.97 9.30
C TYR A 10 -6.27 1.94 8.51
N ASP A 11 -6.90 0.91 7.96
CA ASP A 11 -6.23 -0.09 7.13
C ASP A 11 -5.64 0.53 5.85
N VAL A 12 -6.40 1.43 5.20
CA VAL A 12 -5.91 2.20 4.05
C VAL A 12 -4.67 3.02 4.44
N LEU A 13 -4.73 3.75 5.56
CA LEU A 13 -3.59 4.55 6.03
C LEU A 13 -2.35 3.67 6.29
N ARG A 14 -2.53 2.52 6.94
CA ARG A 14 -1.41 1.62 7.23
C ARG A 14 -0.81 1.03 5.95
N ALA A 15 -1.64 0.70 4.97
CA ALA A 15 -1.19 0.20 3.68
C ALA A 15 -0.41 1.27 2.90
N ALA A 16 -0.93 2.51 2.83
CA ALA A 16 -0.25 3.63 2.21
C ALA A 16 1.12 3.93 2.87
N GLN A 17 1.17 3.93 4.21
CA GLN A 17 2.43 4.11 4.93
C GLN A 17 3.43 2.98 4.65
N ALA A 18 2.98 1.75 4.43
CA ALA A 18 3.86 0.64 4.05
C ALA A 18 4.45 0.87 2.66
N VAL A 19 3.65 1.28 1.67
CA VAL A 19 4.13 1.63 0.32
C VAL A 19 5.21 2.70 0.40
N MET A 20 4.97 3.78 1.15
CA MET A 20 5.94 4.87 1.33
C MET A 20 7.26 4.38 1.91
N ARG A 21 7.24 3.44 2.86
CA ARG A 21 8.46 2.83 3.43
C ARG A 21 9.17 1.91 2.45
N PHE A 22 8.43 1.17 1.63
CA PHE A 22 9.01 0.23 0.65
C PHE A 22 9.77 0.96 -0.46
N VAL A 23 9.24 2.10 -0.93
CA VAL A 23 9.85 2.87 -2.02
C VAL A 23 10.82 3.95 -1.52
N ALA A 24 10.93 4.16 -0.20
CA ALA A 24 11.81 5.16 0.37
C ALA A 24 13.28 4.87 0.01
N GLY A 25 13.94 5.87 -0.60
CA GLY A 25 15.35 5.75 -1.03
C GLY A 25 15.57 4.90 -2.28
N THR A 26 14.50 4.33 -2.86
CA THR A 26 14.57 3.56 -4.10
C THR A 26 14.44 4.50 -5.31
N THR A 27 15.27 4.29 -6.34
CA THR A 27 15.11 4.97 -7.63
C THR A 27 14.04 4.29 -8.47
N TYR A 28 13.46 5.00 -9.44
CA TYR A 28 12.51 4.39 -10.36
C TYR A 28 13.10 3.17 -11.11
N ALA A 29 14.36 3.24 -11.55
CA ALA A 29 15.00 2.13 -12.24
C ALA A 29 15.16 0.90 -11.34
N SER A 30 15.57 1.11 -10.08
CA SER A 30 15.66 0.04 -9.08
C SER A 30 14.29 -0.54 -8.75
N TYR A 31 13.27 0.30 -8.61
CA TYR A 31 11.88 -0.13 -8.39
C TYR A 31 11.36 -0.95 -9.57
N ALA A 32 11.60 -0.51 -10.80
CA ALA A 32 11.12 -1.17 -12.00
C ALA A 32 11.77 -2.55 -12.23
N ALA A 33 13.03 -2.71 -11.83
CA ALA A 33 13.78 -3.96 -11.94
C ALA A 33 13.51 -4.95 -10.79
N ASP A 34 12.94 -4.50 -9.67
CA ASP A 34 12.67 -5.34 -8.50
C ASP A 34 11.20 -5.83 -8.51
N GLU A 35 11.00 -7.03 -9.03
CA GLU A 35 9.66 -7.65 -9.11
C GLU A 35 9.02 -7.88 -7.74
N GLN A 36 9.82 -8.20 -6.73
CA GLN A 36 9.33 -8.44 -5.37
C GLN A 36 8.83 -7.15 -4.74
N LEU A 37 9.57 -6.05 -4.92
CA LEU A 37 9.18 -4.73 -4.44
C LEU A 37 7.90 -4.24 -5.12
N ARG A 38 7.78 -4.41 -6.44
CA ARG A 38 6.55 -4.06 -7.16
C ARG A 38 5.35 -4.87 -6.69
N SER A 39 5.51 -6.19 -6.57
CA SER A 39 4.46 -7.08 -6.06
C SER A 39 4.01 -6.69 -4.65
N ALA A 40 4.95 -6.28 -3.79
CA ALA A 40 4.64 -5.80 -2.45
C ALA A 40 3.84 -4.47 -2.46
N VAL A 41 4.18 -3.55 -3.36
CA VAL A 41 3.43 -2.29 -3.53
C VAL A 41 2.04 -2.54 -4.10
N GLU A 42 1.93 -3.36 -5.15
CA GLU A 42 0.66 -3.75 -5.78
C GLU A 42 -0.29 -4.39 -4.77
N ARG A 43 0.18 -5.33 -3.94
CA ARG A 43 -0.65 -5.94 -2.89
C ARG A 43 -1.14 -4.92 -1.85
N LYS A 44 -0.34 -3.90 -1.51
CA LYS A 44 -0.81 -2.83 -0.62
C LYS A 44 -1.89 -1.97 -1.30
N CYS A 45 -1.80 -1.75 -2.61
CA CYS A 45 -2.85 -1.09 -3.39
C CYS A 45 -4.14 -1.91 -3.44
N GLU A 46 -4.07 -3.23 -3.59
CA GLU A 46 -5.24 -4.11 -3.50
C GLU A 46 -5.93 -4.02 -2.14
N ILE A 47 -5.17 -4.10 -1.04
CA ILE A 47 -5.72 -3.97 0.33
C ILE A 47 -6.42 -2.62 0.52
N MET A 48 -5.86 -1.54 -0.03
CA MET A 48 -6.51 -0.22 0.00
C MET A 48 -7.83 -0.23 -0.80
N GLY A 49 -7.86 -0.88 -1.97
CA GLY A 49 -9.07 -1.05 -2.77
C GLY A 49 -10.13 -1.90 -2.08
N GLU A 50 -9.75 -3.01 -1.46
CA GLU A 50 -10.62 -3.90 -0.68
C GLU A 50 -11.26 -3.17 0.51
N ALA A 51 -10.51 -2.27 1.16
CA ALA A 51 -11.02 -1.49 2.30
C ALA A 51 -11.96 -0.35 1.89
N LEU A 52 -11.94 0.09 0.63
CA LEU A 52 -12.76 1.20 0.13
C LEU A 52 -14.02 0.74 -0.64
N ALA A 53 -14.09 -0.54 -1.00
CA ALA A 53 -15.22 -1.16 -1.70
C ALA A 53 -16.40 -1.43 -0.76
#